data_AF-A0A0P9LN27-F1
#
_entry.id   AF-A0A0P9LN27-F1
#
_cell.length_a   1.000
_cell.length_b   1.000
_cell.length_c   1.000
_cell.angle_alpha   90.00
_cell.angle_beta   90.00
_cell.angle_gamma   90.00
#
_symmetry.space_group_name_H-M   'P 1'
#
loop_
_entity.id
_entity.type
_entity.pdbx_description
1 polymer ?
#
loop_
_entity_poly.entity_id
_entity_poly.type
_entity_poly.pdbx_seq_one_letter_code
_entity_poly.pdbx_strand_id
1 'polypeptide(L)'
;MQEPKILDHLAQLNLSNRFALQLREELMSLIKNSIPVPVRKGSIDLTWLAERIGATRQIFYPGRGSSEVIQLLSLLNQHLNSGNHQATKPSEQNIECSKLRVELTLVRQENLNLKQQLRLVRHEQDMMHASGIMLGDLD
;
A
#
# COMPACT_ATOMS: atom_id res chain seq x y z
N MET A 1 -23.45 -3.87 12.08
CA MET A 1 -23.97 -3.03 10.97
C MET A 1 -23.51 -1.56 11.13
N GLN A 2 -22.20 -1.28 11.08
CA GLN A 2 -21.65 0.10 11.24
C GLN A 2 -21.00 0.66 9.96
N GLU A 3 -20.61 -0.20 9.02
CA GLU A 3 -19.96 0.16 7.75
C GLU A 3 -20.73 1.14 6.83
N PRO A 4 -22.06 1.02 6.61
CA PRO A 4 -22.76 1.97 5.74
C PRO A 4 -22.79 3.39 6.33
N LYS A 5 -22.86 3.50 7.68
CA LYS A 5 -22.95 4.80 8.36
C LYS A 5 -21.65 5.62 8.28
N ILE A 6 -20.49 4.96 8.28
CA ILE A 6 -19.21 5.67 8.20
C ILE A 6 -18.91 6.15 6.78
N LEU A 7 -19.29 5.38 5.76
CA LEU A 7 -19.13 5.79 4.37
C LEU A 7 -19.99 7.01 4.03
N ASP A 8 -21.24 7.04 4.51
CA ASP A 8 -22.13 8.20 4.34
C ASP A 8 -21.59 9.42 5.08
N HIS A 9 -21.06 9.23 6.30
CA HIS A 9 -20.45 10.31 7.05
C HIS A 9 -19.22 10.89 6.35
N LEU A 10 -18.33 10.03 5.82
CA LEU A 10 -17.16 10.46 5.05
C LEU A 10 -17.55 11.26 3.81
N ALA A 11 -18.58 10.82 3.08
CA ALA A 11 -19.05 11.49 1.87
C ALA A 11 -19.64 12.89 2.15
N GLN A 12 -20.23 13.09 3.32
CA GLN A 12 -20.82 14.37 3.73
C GLN A 12 -19.81 15.39 4.28
N LEU A 13 -18.56 14.98 4.53
CA LEU A 13 -17.53 15.91 4.98
C LEU A 13 -17.18 16.90 3.87
N ASN A 14 -17.38 18.18 4.17
CA ASN A 14 -16.95 19.28 3.31
C ASN A 14 -15.46 19.55 3.59
N LEU A 15 -14.60 19.06 2.69
CA LEU A 15 -13.15 19.12 2.81
C LEU A 15 -12.58 20.05 1.74
N SER A 16 -11.68 20.93 2.15
CA SER A 16 -11.01 21.89 1.26
C SER A 16 -9.53 21.56 1.07
N ASN A 17 -8.94 20.82 2.01
CA ASN A 17 -7.53 20.46 1.96
C ASN A 17 -7.30 19.29 1.00
N ARG A 18 -6.33 19.45 0.08
CA ARG A 18 -5.99 18.41 -0.91
C ARG A 18 -5.68 17.05 -0.30
N PHE A 19 -4.96 17.01 0.83
CA PHE A 19 -4.57 15.77 1.48
C PHE A 19 -5.75 15.17 2.25
N ALA A 20 -6.66 15.99 2.78
CA ALA A 20 -7.89 15.49 3.38
C ALA A 20 -8.81 14.84 2.32
N LEU A 21 -8.92 15.44 1.13
CA LEU A 21 -9.65 14.86 0.01
C LEU A 21 -9.04 13.51 -0.42
N GLN A 22 -7.72 13.45 -0.63
CA GLN A 22 -7.04 12.19 -0.96
C GLN A 22 -7.20 11.14 0.14
N LEU A 23 -7.08 11.56 1.40
CA LEU A 23 -7.28 10.68 2.55
C LEU A 23 -8.71 10.14 2.57
N ARG A 24 -9.73 10.97 2.37
CA ARG A 24 -11.14 10.52 2.31
C ARG A 24 -11.34 9.43 1.26
N GLU A 25 -10.87 9.64 0.03
CA GLU A 25 -10.98 8.64 -1.05
C GLU A 25 -10.30 7.33 -0.66
N GLU A 26 -9.10 7.43 -0.09
CA GLU A 26 -8.36 6.27 0.39
C GLU A 26 -9.12 5.54 1.51
N LEU A 27 -9.69 6.26 2.48
CA LEU A 27 -10.48 5.64 3.57
C LEU A 27 -11.73 4.96 3.05
N MET A 28 -12.46 5.59 2.13
CA MET A 28 -13.62 5.00 1.50
C MET A 28 -13.24 3.71 0.75
N SER A 29 -12.10 3.70 0.05
CA SER A 29 -11.57 2.51 -0.61
C SER A 29 -11.20 1.40 0.37
N LEU A 30 -10.47 1.73 1.45
CA LEU A 30 -10.08 0.77 2.48
C LEU A 30 -11.30 0.13 3.15
N ILE A 31 -12.34 0.91 3.46
CA ILE A 31 -13.56 0.41 4.09
C ILE A 31 -14.39 -0.42 3.11
N LYS A 32 -14.65 0.07 1.89
CA LYS A 32 -15.46 -0.66 0.89
C LYS A 32 -14.86 -2.03 0.52
N ASN A 33 -13.54 -2.11 0.47
CA ASN A 33 -12.82 -3.31 0.06
C ASN A 33 -12.32 -4.14 1.25
N SER A 34 -12.69 -3.78 2.49
CA SER A 34 -12.24 -4.44 3.72
C SER A 34 -10.73 -4.67 3.78
N ILE A 35 -9.95 -3.68 3.33
CA ILE A 35 -8.49 -3.79 3.26
C ILE A 35 -7.91 -3.70 4.67
N PRO A 36 -7.05 -4.64 5.09
CA PRO A 36 -6.43 -4.60 6.42
C PRO A 36 -5.56 -3.35 6.59
N VAL A 37 -5.84 -2.58 7.64
CA VAL A 37 -5.07 -1.39 8.01
C VAL A 37 -4.01 -1.78 9.05
N PRO A 38 -2.70 -1.56 8.79
CA PRO A 38 -1.67 -1.84 9.78
C PRO A 38 -1.77 -0.89 10.97
N VAL A 39 -1.71 -1.46 12.16
CA VAL A 39 -1.78 -0.75 13.45
C VAL A 39 -0.46 -0.93 14.19
N ARG A 40 0.09 0.16 14.72
CA ARG A 40 1.24 0.14 15.63
C ARG A 40 0.87 0.85 16.93
N LYS A 41 1.12 0.19 18.07
CA LYS A 41 0.83 0.73 19.42
C LYS A 41 -0.63 1.20 19.61
N GLY A 42 -1.59 0.47 19.04
CA GLY A 42 -3.02 0.79 19.19
C GLY A 42 -3.51 1.98 18.35
N SER A 43 -2.71 2.45 17.39
CA SER A 43 -3.14 3.44 16.40
C SER A 43 -2.58 3.09 15.03
N ILE A 44 -3.15 3.69 13.99
CA ILE A 44 -2.76 3.38 12.61
C ILE A 44 -1.29 3.71 12.36
N ASP A 45 -0.63 2.87 11.55
CA ASP A 45 0.69 3.18 11.05
C ASP A 45 0.62 4.40 10.12
N LEU A 46 0.97 5.56 10.69
CA LEU A 46 0.92 6.84 9.98
C LEU A 46 1.92 6.93 8.82
N THR A 47 3.02 6.16 8.86
CA THR A 47 3.97 6.13 7.73
C THR A 47 3.33 5.42 6.55
N TRP A 48 2.74 4.26 6.79
CA TRP A 48 2.00 3.52 5.78
C TRP A 48 0.85 4.35 5.19
N LEU A 49 0.08 5.04 6.05
CA LEU A 49 -1.03 5.86 5.57
C LEU A 49 -0.54 7.06 4.74
N ALA A 50 0.57 7.70 5.14
CA ALA A 50 1.17 8.81 4.41
C ALA A 50 1.60 8.40 2.99
N GLU A 51 2.25 7.25 2.86
CA GLU A 51 2.72 6.72 1.57
C GLU A 51 1.56 6.51 0.58
N ARG A 52 0.41 6.02 1.05
CA ARG A 52 -0.76 5.77 0.20
C ARG A 52 -1.35 7.03 -0.42
N ILE A 53 -1.32 8.12 0.32
CA ILE A 53 -1.84 9.42 -0.15
C ILE A 53 -0.74 10.34 -0.70
N GLY A 54 0.49 9.82 -0.89
CA GLY A 54 1.61 10.59 -1.43
C GLY A 54 2.03 11.77 -0.54
N ALA A 55 1.89 11.63 0.78
CA ALA A 55 2.20 12.66 1.75
C ALA A 55 3.36 12.25 2.68
N THR A 56 3.84 13.21 3.48
CA THR A 56 4.74 12.90 4.60
C THR A 56 3.94 12.65 5.87
N ARG A 57 4.48 11.85 6.80
CA ARG A 57 3.86 11.61 8.11
C ARG A 57 3.54 12.88 8.89
N GLN A 58 4.19 14.01 8.56
CA GLN A 58 4.05 15.27 9.27
C GLN A 58 2.64 15.84 9.26
N ILE A 59 1.87 15.56 8.20
CA ILE A 59 0.50 16.07 8.05
C ILE A 59 -0.48 15.50 9.08
N PHE A 60 -0.08 14.46 9.82
CA PHE A 60 -0.91 13.82 10.84
C PHE A 60 -0.64 14.34 12.26
N TYR A 61 0.35 15.21 12.45
CA TYR A 61 0.68 15.74 13.78
C TYR A 61 -0.07 17.05 14.07
N PRO A 62 -0.53 17.26 15.31
CA PRO A 62 -1.08 18.54 15.75
C PRO A 62 -0.11 19.69 15.45
N GLY A 63 -0.65 20.79 14.93
CA GLY A 63 0.14 21.99 14.59
C GLY A 63 0.98 21.89 13.31
N ARG A 64 1.01 20.73 12.63
CA ARG A 64 1.67 20.54 11.33
C ARG A 64 0.68 20.13 10.23
N GLY A 65 -0.31 19.33 10.61
CA GLY A 65 -1.42 18.92 9.76
C GLY A 65 -2.54 19.94 9.69
N SER A 66 -3.36 19.82 8.63
CA SER A 66 -4.66 20.50 8.59
C SER A 66 -5.62 19.84 9.60
N SER A 67 -6.52 20.64 10.17
CA SER A 67 -7.58 20.15 11.07
C SER A 67 -8.43 19.07 10.41
N GLU A 68 -8.69 19.19 9.11
CA GLU A 68 -9.41 18.21 8.30
C GLU A 68 -8.71 16.85 8.26
N VAL A 69 -7.39 16.81 8.04
CA VAL A 69 -6.62 15.56 8.03
C VAL A 69 -6.62 14.91 9.42
N ILE A 70 -6.50 15.72 10.47
CA ILE A 70 -6.53 15.23 11.86
C ILE A 70 -7.91 14.67 12.21
N GLN A 71 -8.99 15.32 11.76
CA GLN A 71 -10.36 14.86 11.95
C GLN A 71 -10.59 13.50 11.28
N LEU A 72 -10.17 13.35 10.03
CA LEU A 72 -10.26 12.09 9.29
C LEU A 72 -9.45 10.97 9.97
N LEU A 73 -8.23 11.28 10.43
CA LEU A 73 -7.41 10.32 11.18
C LEU A 73 -8.08 9.89 12.49
N SER A 74 -8.69 10.82 13.22
CA SER A 74 -9.44 10.51 14.44
C SER A 74 -10.62 9.59 14.15
N LEU A 75 -11.40 9.91 13.12
CA LEU A 75 -12.56 9.11 12.70
C LEU A 75 -12.14 7.69 12.31
N LEU A 76 -11.01 7.55 11.63
CA LEU A 76 -10.48 6.25 11.24
C LEU A 76 -10.00 5.42 12.44
N ASN A 77 -9.27 6.02 13.38
CA ASN A 77 -8.90 5.33 14.62
C ASN A 77 -10.13 4.95 15.43
N GLN A 78 -11.15 5.82 15.49
CA GLN A 78 -12.41 5.52 16.15
C GLN A 78 -13.14 4.35 15.48
N HIS A 79 -13.16 4.29 14.15
CA HIS A 79 -13.71 3.14 13.43
C HIS A 79 -12.99 1.84 13.78
N LEU A 80 -11.66 1.85 13.78
CA LEU A 80 -10.86 0.67 14.14
C LEU A 80 -11.03 0.24 15.60
N ASN A 81 -11.31 1.19 16.50
CA ASN A 81 -11.53 0.92 17.92
C ASN A 81 -13.00 0.55 18.25
N SER A 82 -13.96 1.05 17.46
CA SER A 82 -15.41 0.81 17.67
C SER A 82 -15.87 -0.47 16.97
N GLY A 83 -15.25 -0.81 15.84
CA GLY A 83 -15.27 -2.16 15.34
C GLY A 83 -14.42 -3.00 16.28
N ASN A 84 -15.00 -4.03 16.89
CA ASN A 84 -14.26 -5.12 17.52
C ASN A 84 -13.38 -5.82 16.47
N HIS A 85 -12.31 -5.18 15.99
CA HIS A 85 -11.13 -5.90 15.55
C HIS A 85 -10.52 -6.47 16.82
N GLN A 86 -11.12 -7.56 17.29
CA GLN A 86 -10.53 -8.43 18.30
C GLN A 86 -9.05 -8.52 17.99
N ALA A 87 -8.23 -8.21 18.99
CA ALA A 87 -6.84 -8.66 19.04
C ALA A 87 -6.80 -10.06 18.42
N THR A 88 -6.16 -10.16 17.26
CA THR A 88 -6.26 -11.31 16.36
C THR A 88 -5.72 -12.53 17.10
N LYS A 89 -6.60 -13.31 17.74
CA LYS A 89 -6.38 -14.74 17.81
C LYS A 89 -6.33 -15.21 16.35
N PRO A 90 -5.33 -16.01 15.94
CA PRO A 90 -5.18 -16.38 14.54
C PRO A 90 -6.38 -17.25 14.14
N SER A 91 -7.39 -16.65 13.52
CA SER A 91 -8.40 -17.40 12.79
C SER A 91 -7.71 -18.00 11.56
N GLU A 92 -8.18 -19.17 11.13
CA GLU A 92 -7.60 -19.95 10.02
C GLU A 92 -7.48 -19.13 8.72
N GLN A 93 -8.31 -18.09 8.54
CA GLN A 93 -8.20 -17.12 7.45
C GLN A 93 -6.90 -16.30 7.48
N ASN A 94 -6.37 -15.98 8.67
CA ASN A 94 -5.10 -15.27 8.82
C ASN A 94 -3.91 -16.15 8.44
N ILE A 95 -4.01 -17.46 8.68
CA ILE A 95 -3.00 -18.43 8.26
C ILE A 95 -2.97 -18.54 6.73
N GLU A 96 -4.13 -18.66 6.08
CA GLU A 96 -4.22 -18.66 4.62
C GLU A 96 -3.74 -17.33 4.00
N CYS A 97 -4.12 -16.18 4.55
CA CYS A 97 -3.58 -14.90 4.08
C CYS A 97 -2.06 -14.78 4.29
N SER A 98 -1.53 -15.34 5.39
CA SER A 98 -0.08 -15.35 5.66
C SER A 98 0.65 -16.25 4.67
N LYS A 99 0.11 -17.44 4.36
CA LYS A 99 0.64 -18.34 3.32
C LYS A 99 0.61 -17.67 1.95
N LEU A 100 -0.53 -17.10 1.54
CA LEU A 100 -0.67 -16.38 0.27
C LEU A 100 0.29 -15.19 0.17
N ARG A 101 0.57 -14.49 1.28
CA ARG A 101 1.54 -13.40 1.31
C ARG A 101 2.99 -13.90 1.17
N VAL A 102 3.31 -15.03 1.77
CA VAL A 102 4.62 -15.69 1.59
C VAL A 102 4.76 -16.17 0.15
N GLU A 103 3.78 -16.86 -0.41
CA GLU A 103 3.77 -17.31 -1.80
C GLU A 103 3.90 -16.13 -2.77
N LEU A 104 3.16 -15.05 -2.56
CA LEU A 104 3.27 -13.85 -3.39
C LEU A 104 4.68 -13.24 -3.32
N THR A 105 5.32 -13.28 -2.15
CA THR A 105 6.69 -12.78 -1.97
C THR A 105 7.69 -13.67 -2.72
N LEU A 106 7.53 -14.99 -2.62
CA LEU A 106 8.36 -15.96 -3.34
C LEU A 106 8.21 -15.80 -4.86
N VAL A 107 6.97 -15.72 -5.36
CA VAL A 107 6.68 -15.50 -6.79
C VAL A 107 7.28 -14.18 -7.29
N ARG A 108 7.19 -13.10 -6.49
CA ARG A 108 7.81 -11.81 -6.85
C ARG A 108 9.32 -11.91 -6.91
N GLN A 109 9.94 -12.61 -5.96
CA GLN A 109 11.38 -12.81 -5.92
C GLN A 109 11.86 -13.63 -7.13
N GLU A 110 11.13 -14.70 -7.46
CA GLU A 110 11.41 -15.52 -8.63
C GLU A 110 11.23 -14.72 -9.94
N ASN A 111 10.18 -13.92 -10.05
CA ASN A 111 9.95 -13.07 -11.22
C ASN A 111 11.07 -12.03 -11.41
N LEU A 112 11.58 -11.46 -10.31
CA LEU A 112 12.73 -10.55 -10.37
C LEU A 112 14.00 -11.28 -10.82
N ASN A 113 14.25 -12.49 -10.31
CA ASN A 113 15.39 -13.31 -10.70
C ASN A 113 15.31 -13.68 -12.19
N LEU A 114 14.15 -14.18 -12.65
CA LEU A 114 13.92 -14.50 -14.07
C LEU A 114 14.11 -13.28 -14.96
N LYS A 115 13.64 -12.09 -14.55
CA LYS A 115 13.89 -10.84 -15.29
C LYS A 115 15.36 -10.44 -15.32
N GLN A 116 16.14 -10.75 -14.28
CA GLN A 116 17.58 -10.51 -14.29
C GLN A 116 18.29 -11.49 -15.22
N GLN A 117 17.98 -12.79 -15.15
CA GLN A 117 18.53 -13.80 -16.05
C GLN A 117 18.20 -13.49 -17.52
N LEU A 118 16.96 -13.11 -17.81
CA LEU A 118 16.56 -12.73 -19.16
C LEU A 118 17.36 -11.53 -19.69
N ARG A 119 17.67 -10.56 -18.83
CA ARG A 119 18.52 -9.41 -19.21
C ARG A 119 19.95 -9.83 -19.47
N LEU A 120 20.51 -10.73 -18.67
CA LEU A 120 21.85 -11.26 -18.87
C LEU A 120 21.96 -12.02 -20.19
N VAL A 121 21.03 -12.95 -20.45
CA VAL A 121 21.00 -13.72 -21.70
C VAL A 121 20.82 -12.81 -22.92
N ARG A 122 19.95 -11.80 -22.83
CA ARG A 122 19.82 -10.80 -23.91
C ARG A 122 21.11 -10.02 -24.13
N HIS A 123 21.77 -9.61 -23.05
CA HIS A 123 23.05 -8.91 -23.16
C HIS A 123 24.14 -9.79 -23.78
N GLU A 124 24.24 -11.07 -23.38
CA GLU A 124 25.15 -12.03 -24.00
C GLU A 124 24.83 -12.23 -25.48
N GLN A 125 23.56 -12.33 -25.84
CA GLN A 125 23.11 -12.43 -27.23
C GLN A 125 23.49 -11.17 -28.03
N ASP A 126 23.26 -9.98 -27.50
CA ASP A 126 23.65 -8.71 -28.12
C ASP A 126 25.17 -8.60 -28.28
N MET A 127 25.95 -9.06 -27.29
CA MET A 127 27.41 -9.10 -27.37
C MET A 127 27.91 -10.11 -28.40
N MET A 128 27.27 -11.27 -28.55
CA MET A 128 27.57 -12.23 -29.61
C MET A 128 27.25 -11.67 -30.99
N HIS A 129 26.12 -10.98 -31.16
CA HIS A 129 25.79 -10.31 -32.43
C HIS A 129 26.72 -9.13 -32.73
N ALA A 130 27.10 -8.35 -31.74
CA ALA A 130 28.07 -7.25 -31.90
C ALA A 130 29.48 -7.76 -32.23
N SER A 131 29.90 -8.91 -31.67
CA SER A 131 31.20 -9.53 -31.94
C SER A 131 31.21 -10.31 -33.26
N GLY A 132 30.05 -10.82 -33.70
CA GLY A 132 29.90 -11.50 -35.00
C GLY A 132 29.94 -10.56 -36.20
N ILE A 133 29.67 -9.27 -36.01
CA ILE A 133 29.78 -8.24 -37.07
C ILE A 133 31.23 -7.78 -37.27
N MET A 134 32.15 -8.03 -36.33
CA MET A 134 33.55 -7.58 -36.41
C MET A 134 34.53 -8.61 -37.00
N LEU A 135 34.07 -9.81 -37.39
CA LEU A 135 34.92 -10.84 -38.02
C LEU A 135 34.71 -10.98 -39.54
N GLY A 136 33.90 -10.11 -40.16
CA GLY A 136 33.64 -10.12 -41.61
C GLY A 136 34.51 -9.17 -42.43
N ASP A 137 35.15 -8.17 -41.81
CA ASP A 137 35.90 -7.11 -42.51
C ASP A 137 37.34 -7.02 -41.97
N LEU A 138 38.13 -8.05 -42.22
CA LEU A 138 39.60 -7.96 -42.23
C LEU A 138 40.09 -8.75 -43.44
N ASP A 139 40.32 -8.01 -44.53
CA ASP A 139 41.13 -8.41 -45.70
C ASP A 139 42.54 -8.91 -45.29
#